data_AF-A0A7Y5WCB0-F1
#
_entry.id   AF-A0A7Y5WCB0-F1
#
_cell.length_a   1.000
_cell.length_b   1.000
_cell.length_c   1.000
_cell.angle_alpha   90.00
_cell.angle_beta   90.00
_cell.angle_gamma   90.00
#
_symmetry.space_group_name_H-M   'P 1'
#
loop_
_entity.id
_entity.type
_entity.pdbx_description
1 polymer ?
#
loop_
_entity_poly.entity_id
_entity_poly.type
_entity_poly.pdbx_seq_one_letter_code
_entity_poly.pdbx_strand_id
1 'polypeptide(L)' 'MDRIRITKDNIKNWPKFDALLNDGKIKFDSTGRLRYLHGAPVGDLIQTRTDKKGQPIFQEIADEWFDPESPKAKEFIWP' A
#
# COMPACT_ATOMS: atom_id res chain seq x y z
N MET A 1 14.66 -2.99 -8.29
CA MET A 1 14.06 -2.36 -7.10
C MET A 1 13.32 -3.44 -6.35
N ASP A 2 13.63 -3.61 -5.07
CA ASP A 2 13.01 -4.64 -4.25
C ASP A 2 11.58 -4.21 -3.88
N ARG A 3 10.63 -5.14 -3.98
CA ARG A 3 9.22 -4.93 -3.66
C ARG A 3 8.85 -5.87 -2.52
N ILE A 4 8.36 -5.30 -1.43
CA ILE A 4 7.89 -6.05 -0.26
C ILE A 4 6.39 -5.90 -0.18
N ARG A 5 5.70 -7.04 -0.04
CA ARG A 5 4.27 -7.06 0.23
C ARG A 5 4.00 -7.33 1.70
N ILE A 6 3.18 -6.50 2.32
CA ILE A 6 2.75 -6.69 3.69
C ILE A 6 1.71 -7.81 3.75
N THR A 7 1.95 -8.77 4.63
CA THR A 7 1.12 -9.93 4.90
C THR A 7 0.86 -10.03 6.40
N LYS A 8 -0.03 -10.94 6.83
CA LYS A 8 -0.29 -11.18 8.26
C LYS A 8 0.97 -11.54 9.05
N ASP A 9 1.96 -12.13 8.40
CA ASP A 9 3.20 -12.59 9.04
C ASP A 9 4.18 -11.43 9.29
N ASN A 10 4.32 -10.53 8.31
CA ASN A 10 5.31 -9.45 8.38
C ASN A 10 4.74 -8.09 8.81
N ILE A 11 3.41 -7.94 8.98
CA ILE A 11 2.78 -6.65 9.35
C ILE A 11 3.33 -6.09 10.66
N LYS A 12 3.77 -6.95 11.58
CA LYS A 12 4.42 -6.57 12.84
C LYS A 12 5.74 -5.81 12.65
N ASN A 13 6.42 -6.02 11.52
CA ASN A 13 7.64 -5.28 11.17
C ASN A 13 7.31 -3.85 10.68
N TRP A 14 6.04 -3.57 10.43
CA TRP A 14 5.56 -2.32 9.84
C TRP A 14 4.53 -1.65 10.78
N PRO A 15 4.99 -0.99 11.86
CA PRO A 15 4.11 -0.47 12.92
C PRO A 15 3.04 0.50 12.42
N LYS A 16 3.31 1.24 11.33
CA LYS A 16 2.32 2.11 10.67
C LYS A 16 1.09 1.31 10.19
N PHE A 17 1.31 0.16 9.55
CA PHE A 17 0.24 -0.66 8.99
C PHE A 17 -0.43 -1.52 10.04
N ASP A 18 0.33 -2.02 11.02
CA ASP A 18 -0.22 -2.69 12.20
C ASP A 18 -1.20 -1.79 12.95
N ALA A 19 -0.84 -0.52 13.18
CA ALA A 19 -1.73 0.46 13.79
C ALA A 19 -2.99 0.70 12.94
N LEU A 20 -2.85 0.85 11.62
CA LEU A 20 -4.00 1.02 10.72
C LEU A 20 -4.94 -0.19 10.69
N LEU A 21 -4.38 -1.41 10.81
CA LEU A 21 -5.16 -2.64 10.89
C LEU A 21 -5.91 -2.73 12.22
N ASN A 22 -5.23 -2.43 13.33
CA ASN A 22 -5.83 -2.41 14.66
C ASN A 22 -6.91 -1.32 14.80
N ASP A 23 -6.74 -0.18 14.13
CA ASP A 23 -7.72 0.91 14.05
C ASP A 23 -8.90 0.57 13.09
N GLY A 24 -8.83 -0.55 12.37
CA GLY A 24 -9.85 -0.99 11.43
C GLY A 24 -9.91 -0.19 10.12
N LYS A 25 -8.92 0.66 9.82
CA LYS A 25 -8.85 1.44 8.56
C LYS A 25 -8.47 0.60 7.35
N ILE A 26 -7.75 -0.49 7.58
CA ILE A 26 -7.37 -1.47 6.58
C ILE A 26 -7.78 -2.87 7.05
N LYS A 27 -8.03 -3.78 6.11
CA LYS A 27 -8.42 -5.17 6.38
C LYS A 27 -7.73 -6.10 5.40
N PHE A 28 -7.61 -7.36 5.77
CA PHE A 28 -7.22 -8.40 4.83
C PHE A 28 -8.44 -8.82 4.01
N ASP A 29 -8.27 -8.83 2.70
CA ASP A 29 -9.22 -9.42 1.76
C ASP A 29 -9.12 -10.96 1.77
N SER A 30 -10.08 -11.65 1.13
CA SER A 30 -10.11 -13.11 0.97
C SER A 30 -8.84 -13.69 0.35
N THR A 31 -8.12 -12.89 -0.45
CA THR A 31 -6.83 -13.29 -1.04
C THR A 31 -5.64 -13.09 -0.11
N GLY A 32 -5.85 -12.67 1.14
CA GLY A 32 -4.80 -12.36 2.11
C GLY A 32 -4.05 -11.05 1.82
N ARG A 33 -4.61 -10.17 0.98
CA ARG A 33 -4.04 -8.85 0.66
C ARG A 33 -4.61 -7.78 1.58
N LEU A 34 -3.77 -6.85 2.01
CA LEU A 34 -4.24 -5.67 2.72
C LEU A 34 -4.97 -4.74 1.75
N ARG A 35 -6.16 -4.31 2.15
CA ARG A 35 -6.97 -3.31 1.45
C ARG A 35 -7.54 -2.32 2.44
N TYR A 36 -7.67 -1.06 2.04
CA TYR A 36 -8.51 -0.11 2.75
C TYR A 36 -9.97 -0.55 2.75
N LEU A 37 -10.77 -0.02 3.68
CA LEU A 37 -12.20 -0.34 3.75
C LEU A 37 -12.96 -0.06 2.44
N HIS A 38 -12.53 0.93 1.67
CA HIS A 38 -13.11 1.29 0.37
C HIS A 38 -12.57 0.46 -0.81
N GLY A 39 -11.76 -0.57 -0.55
CA GLY A 39 -11.30 -1.54 -1.55
C GLY A 39 -9.94 -1.23 -2.18
N ALA A 40 -9.37 -0.04 -1.97
CA ALA A 40 -8.04 0.28 -2.49
C ALA A 40 -6.96 -0.63 -1.87
N PRO A 41 -6.02 -1.15 -2.67
CA PRO A 41 -4.94 -1.97 -2.16
C PRO A 41 -3.95 -1.15 -1.34
N VAL A 42 -3.38 -1.79 -0.33
CA VAL A 42 -2.43 -1.17 0.60
C VAL A 42 -1.43 -2.20 1.09
N GLY A 43 -0.24 -1.73 1.46
CA GLY A 43 0.82 -2.59 1.97
C GLY A 43 1.70 -3.20 0.90
N ASP A 44 1.62 -2.77 -0.36
CA ASP A 44 2.72 -2.96 -1.31
C ASP A 44 3.74 -1.83 -1.10
N LEU A 45 4.97 -2.21 -0.78
CA LEU A 45 6.07 -1.31 -0.49
C LEU A 45 7.17 -1.50 -1.55
N ILE A 46 7.70 -0.41 -2.09
CA ILE A 46 8.89 -0.43 -2.94
C ILE A 46 10.04 0.22 -2.21
N GLN A 47 11.24 -0.36 -2.31
CA GLN A 47 12.44 0.33 -1.90
C GLN A 47 12.71 1.48 -2.86
N THR A 48 12.54 2.72 -2.40
CA THR A 48 12.75 3.91 -3.23
C THR A 48 14.18 4.40 -3.16
N ARG A 49 14.76 4.40 -1.96
CA ARG A 49 16.11 4.93 -1.70
C ARG A 49 16.77 4.18 -0.54
N THR A 50 18.05 4.43 -0.37
CA THR A 50 18.81 4.01 0.81
C THR A 50 19.22 5.27 1.56
N ASP A 51 19.00 5.31 2.87
CA ASP A 51 19.39 6.43 3.72
C ASP A 51 20.93 6.58 3.76
N LYS A 52 21.42 7.74 4.22
CA LYS A 52 22.85 7.99 4.45
C LYS A 52 23.50 6.97 5.40
N LYS A 53 22.72 6.29 6.25
CA LYS A 53 23.17 5.20 7.13
C LYS A 53 23.15 3.80 6.51
N GLY A 54 22.84 3.69 5.21
CA GLY A 54 22.77 2.41 4.50
C GLY A 54 21.46 1.63 4.73
N GLN A 55 20.47 2.22 5.40
CA GLN A 55 19.19 1.56 5.65
C GLN A 55 18.25 1.74 4.44
N PRO A 56 17.62 0.67 3.93
CA PRO A 56 16.66 0.76 2.85
C PRO A 56 15.40 1.51 3.31
N ILE A 57 15.04 2.57 2.59
CA ILE A 57 13.80 3.31 2.78
C ILE A 57 12.75 2.73 1.83
N PHE A 58 11.68 2.23 2.42
CA PHE A 58 10.53 1.71 1.69
C PHE A 58 9.41 2.73 1.68
N GLN A 59 8.77 2.87 0.52
CA GLN A 59 7.60 3.72 0.35
C GLN A 59 6.44 2.87 -0.13
N GLU A 60 5.24 3.18 0.36
CA GLU A 60 4.00 2.58 -0.13
C GLU A 60 3.80 2.94 -1.59
N ILE A 61 3.52 1.94 -2.41
CA ILE A 61 3.11 2.12 -3.78
C ILE A 61 1.60 1.96 -3.88
N ALA A 62 1.03 2.90 -4.60
CA ALA A 62 -0.37 2.99 -4.91
C ALA A 62 -0.58 2.72 -6.42
N ASP A 63 0.21 1.82 -7.01
CA ASP A 63 0.17 1.51 -8.45
C ASP A 63 -1.24 1.06 -8.87
N GLU A 64 -1.93 0.29 -8.03
CA GLU A 64 -3.33 -0.13 -8.25
C GLU A 64 -4.37 0.96 -7.84
N TRP A 65 -3.97 2.13 -7.32
CA TRP A 65 -4.94 3.19 -6.96
C TRP A 65 -5.46 3.97 -8.17
N PHE A 66 -4.68 4.01 -9.25
CA PHE A 66 -5.08 4.67 -10.47
C PHE A 66 -5.50 3.61 -11.48
N ASP A 67 -6.80 3.36 -11.55
CA ASP A 67 -7.39 2.56 -12.61
C ASP A 67 -7.77 3.53 -13.75
N PRO A 68 -6.94 3.67 -14.80
CA PRO A 68 -7.22 4.59 -15.90
C PRO A 68 -8.47 4.17 -16.70
N GLU A 69 -8.98 2.96 -16.51
CA GLU A 69 -10.19 2.46 -17.16
C GLU A 69 -11.46 2.77 -16.35
N SER A 70 -11.32 3.18 -15.09
CA SER A 70 -12.42 3.59 -14.22
C SER A 70 -13.23 4.74 -14.84
N PRO A 71 -14.57 4.71 -14.78
CA PRO A 71 -15.41 5.81 -15.28
C PRO A 71 -15.01 7.17 -14.73
N LYS A 72 -14.64 7.24 -13.43
CA LYS A 72 -14.17 8.46 -12.78
C LYS A 72 -12.87 9.02 -13.36
N ALA A 73 -11.98 8.16 -13.88
CA ALA A 73 -10.74 8.58 -14.52
C ALA A 73 -11.00 9.12 -15.94
N LYS A 74 -11.99 8.56 -16.64
CA LYS A 74 -12.45 9.04 -17.96
C LYS A 74 -13.19 10.38 -17.86
N GLU A 75 -13.91 10.61 -16.76
CA GLU A 75 -14.64 11.86 -16.50
C GLU A 75 -13.77 12.97 -15.88
N PHE A 76 -12.51 12.68 -15.56
CA PHE A 76 -11.59 13.65 -14.98
C PHE A 76 -11.03 14.59 -16.05
N ILE A 77 -11.47 15.85 -16.03
CA ILE A 77 -10.94 16.92 -16.88
C ILE A 77 -9.88 17.66 -16.06
N TRP A 78 -8.63 17.64 -16.53
CA TRP A 78 -7.55 18.46 -15.96
C TRP A 78 -7.78 19.94 -16.34
N PRO A 79 -7.81 20.88 -15.39
CA PRO A 79 -7.93 22.31 -15.67
C PRO A 79 -6.68 22.91 -16.32
#